data_AF-A0A6D2XZ90-F1
#
_entry.id   AF-A0A6D2XZ90-F1
#
_cell.length_a   1.000
_cell.length_b   1.000
_cell.length_c   1.000
_cell.angle_alpha   90.00
_cell.angle_beta   90.00
_cell.angle_gamma   90.00
#
_symmetry.space_group_name_H-M   'P 1'
#
loop_
_entity.id
_entity.type
_entity.pdbx_description
1 polymer ?
#
loop_
_entity_poly.entity_id
_entity_poly.type
_entity_poly.pdbx_seq_one_letter_code
_entity_poly.pdbx_strand_id
1 'polypeptide(L)'
;MNKHFLFLFLLYCLIVAVTSLQCVTCHLRTRTDRCRRGFGVCTAQKDEACMLLRIYQRNTLQISYMVCQKFCRDMTFDLRNRTYVHTCCNYNYCNFKL
;
A
#
# COMPACT_ATOMS: atom_id res chain seq x y z
N MET A 1 27.80 -7.82 29.49
CA MET A 1 26.85 -8.01 28.37
C MET A 1 27.53 -8.83 27.28
N ASN A 2 27.03 -10.03 26.99
CA ASN A 2 27.67 -10.97 26.06
C ASN A 2 27.68 -10.42 24.63
N LYS A 3 28.87 -10.32 24.02
CA LYS A 3 29.10 -9.85 22.63
C LYS A 3 28.27 -10.64 21.61
N HIS A 4 28.03 -11.93 21.85
CA HIS A 4 27.16 -12.78 21.04
C HIS A 4 25.69 -12.33 21.06
N PHE A 5 25.18 -11.89 22.21
CA PHE A 5 23.81 -11.38 22.33
C PHE A 5 23.62 -10.10 21.53
N LEU A 6 24.62 -9.22 21.55
CA LEU A 6 24.60 -7.97 20.80
C LEU A 6 24.67 -8.23 19.28
N PHE A 7 25.47 -9.21 18.85
CA PHE A 7 25.55 -9.63 17.46
C PHE A 7 24.24 -10.25 16.95
N LEU A 8 23.61 -11.11 17.75
CA LEU A 8 22.32 -11.73 17.44
C LEU A 8 21.21 -10.68 17.34
N PHE A 9 21.18 -9.72 18.26
CA PHE A 9 20.24 -8.60 18.22
C PHE A 9 20.41 -7.76 16.96
N LEU A 10 21.66 -7.46 16.57
CA LEU A 10 21.97 -6.68 15.37
C LEU A 10 21.54 -7.41 14.08
N LEU A 11 21.81 -8.71 14.00
CA LEU A 11 21.35 -9.59 12.92
C LEU A 11 19.81 -9.62 12.84
N TYR A 12 19.14 -9.78 13.98
CA TYR A 12 17.68 -9.79 14.03
C TYR A 12 17.07 -8.46 13.54
N CYS A 13 17.60 -7.33 14.00
CA CYS A 13 17.16 -6.01 13.52
C CYS A 13 17.36 -5.83 12.00
N LEU A 14 18.49 -6.30 11.46
CA LEU A 14 18.77 -6.24 10.02
C LEU A 14 17.79 -7.10 9.21
N ILE A 15 17.46 -8.31 9.67
CA ILE A 15 16.51 -9.20 9.00
C ILE A 15 15.11 -8.57 8.97
N VAL A 16 14.65 -8.04 10.11
CA VAL A 16 13.32 -7.39 10.19
C VAL A 16 13.22 -6.20 9.23
N ALA A 17 14.27 -5.37 9.13
CA ALA A 17 14.30 -4.24 8.21
C ALA A 17 14.22 -4.67 6.73
N VAL A 18 14.89 -5.77 6.35
CA VAL A 18 14.89 -6.29 4.97
C VAL A 18 13.55 -6.95 4.60
N THR A 19 12.85 -7.55 5.56
CA THR A 19 11.57 -8.23 5.31
C THR A 19 10.34 -7.31 5.26
N SER A 20 10.51 -6.03 5.57
CA SER A 20 9.38 -5.12 5.66
C SER A 20 8.87 -4.69 4.27
N LEU A 21 7.59 -4.97 3.99
CA LEU A 21 6.95 -4.61 2.71
C LEU A 21 6.71 -3.09 2.68
N GLN A 22 7.19 -2.42 1.63
CA GLN A 22 7.02 -0.98 1.43
C GLN A 22 5.97 -0.71 0.35
N CYS A 23 5.06 0.22 0.60
CA CYS A 23 3.99 0.59 -0.33
C CYS A 23 3.97 2.09 -0.57
N VAL A 24 3.60 2.53 -1.78
CA VAL A 24 3.37 3.97 -2.02
C VAL A 24 2.08 4.38 -1.33
N THR A 25 2.08 5.55 -0.69
CA THR A 25 0.87 6.17 -0.16
C THR A 25 0.43 7.32 -1.06
N CYS A 26 -0.87 7.43 -1.27
CA CYS A 26 -1.52 8.60 -1.82
C CYS A 26 -3.00 8.58 -1.44
N HIS A 27 -3.45 9.56 -0.68
CA HIS A 27 -4.84 9.63 -0.22
C HIS A 27 -5.76 10.30 -1.22
N LEU A 28 -5.24 10.95 -2.26
CA LEU A 28 -6.06 11.56 -3.29
C LEU A 28 -5.25 11.74 -4.55
N ARG A 29 -5.38 10.81 -5.50
CA ARG A 29 -4.88 10.97 -6.86
C ARG A 29 -6.06 11.20 -7.80
N THR A 30 -6.00 12.30 -8.54
CA THR A 30 -6.98 12.63 -9.60
C THR A 30 -6.43 12.22 -10.96
N ARG A 31 -7.27 12.29 -12.00
CA ARG A 31 -6.91 11.96 -13.39
C ARG A 31 -5.63 12.64 -13.92
N THR A 32 -5.24 13.81 -13.38
CA THR A 32 -4.02 14.56 -13.77
C THR A 32 -2.70 13.92 -13.30
N ASP A 33 -2.68 12.61 -13.03
CA ASP A 33 -1.55 11.77 -12.57
C ASP A 33 -0.74 12.21 -11.34
N ARG A 34 -1.02 13.38 -10.77
CA ARG A 34 -0.35 13.88 -9.57
C ARG A 34 -1.11 13.47 -8.31
N CYS A 35 -0.39 12.88 -7.36
CA CYS A 35 -0.89 12.72 -6.00
C CYS A 35 -1.09 14.11 -5.36
N ARG A 36 -2.32 14.42 -4.95
CA ARG A 36 -2.65 15.72 -4.34
C ARG A 36 -2.44 15.73 -2.83
N ARG A 37 -2.58 14.58 -2.15
CA ARG A 37 -2.52 14.48 -0.70
C ARG A 37 -1.92 13.16 -0.24
N GLY A 38 -1.09 13.20 0.80
CA GLY A 38 -0.58 12.00 1.47
C GLY A 38 0.40 11.20 0.61
N PHE A 39 1.14 11.87 -0.28
CA PHE A 39 2.20 11.23 -1.04
C PHE A 39 3.34 10.83 -0.10
N GLY A 40 3.77 9.58 -0.19
CA GLY A 40 4.82 9.03 0.67
C GLY A 40 4.96 7.53 0.50
N VAL A 41 5.56 6.91 1.52
CA VAL A 41 5.76 5.46 1.60
C VAL A 41 5.33 5.01 2.99
N CYS A 42 4.59 3.90 3.06
CA CYS A 42 4.30 3.20 4.31
C CYS A 42 5.01 1.86 4.34
N THR A 43 5.40 1.43 5.53
CA THR A 43 5.87 0.09 5.80
C THR A 43 4.70 -0.73 6.32
N ALA A 44 4.30 -1.76 5.57
CA ALA A 44 3.19 -2.62 5.92
C ALA A 44 3.46 -3.36 7.23
N GLN A 45 2.50 -3.29 8.14
CA GLN A 45 2.50 -4.04 9.40
C GLN A 45 1.98 -5.45 9.21
N LYS A 46 1.83 -6.19 10.32
CA LYS A 46 1.24 -7.52 10.32
C LYS A 46 -0.16 -7.48 9.71
N ASP A 47 -0.42 -8.41 8.79
CA ASP A 47 -1.68 -8.55 8.06
C ASP A 47 -2.01 -7.37 7.12
N GLU A 48 -1.05 -6.48 6.87
CA GLU A 48 -1.16 -5.42 5.88
C GLU A 48 -0.50 -5.83 4.55
N ALA A 49 -1.08 -5.30 3.46
CA ALA A 49 -0.53 -5.40 2.13
C ALA A 49 -0.68 -4.06 1.41
N CYS A 50 0.02 -3.89 0.29
CA CYS A 50 -0.16 -2.70 -0.52
C CYS A 50 -1.52 -2.76 -1.23
N MET A 51 -2.28 -1.68 -1.13
CA MET A 51 -3.60 -1.55 -1.76
C MET A 51 -3.63 -0.38 -2.73
N LEU A 52 -4.36 -0.59 -3.82
CA LEU A 52 -4.76 0.42 -4.80
C LEU A 52 -6.29 0.37 -4.95
N LEU A 53 -6.96 1.44 -4.54
CA LEU A 53 -8.39 1.64 -4.75
C LEU A 53 -8.58 2.58 -5.94
N ARG A 54 -9.35 2.14 -6.93
CA ARG A 54 -9.81 2.98 -8.06
C ARG A 54 -11.32 3.16 -7.97
N ILE A 55 -11.76 4.41 -8.03
CA ILE A 55 -13.18 4.77 -8.00
C ILE A 55 -13.58 5.33 -9.36
N TYR A 56 -14.47 4.62 -10.04
CA TYR A 56 -14.99 4.99 -11.35
C TYR A 56 -16.41 5.55 -11.24
N GLN A 57 -16.73 6.51 -12.10
CA GLN A 57 -18.09 6.97 -12.32
C GLN A 57 -18.32 7.02 -13.83
N ARG A 58 -19.35 6.33 -14.33
CA ARG A 58 -19.63 6.19 -15.77
C ARG A 58 -18.37 5.75 -16.54
N ASN A 59 -17.71 4.69 -16.04
CA ASN A 59 -16.46 4.12 -16.58
C ASN A 59 -15.25 5.08 -16.60
N THR A 60 -15.36 6.28 -16.04
CA THR A 60 -14.26 7.24 -15.96
C THR A 60 -13.66 7.20 -14.55
N LEU A 61 -12.34 6.99 -14.46
CA LEU A 61 -11.61 7.07 -13.20
C LEU A 61 -11.73 8.48 -12.63
N GLN A 62 -12.33 8.59 -11.44
CA GLN A 62 -12.49 9.86 -10.74
C GLN A 62 -11.27 10.09 -9.84
N ILE A 63 -11.04 9.14 -8.93
CA ILE A 63 -10.02 9.21 -7.91
C ILE A 63 -9.43 7.83 -7.65
N SER A 64 -8.17 7.82 -7.22
CA SER A 64 -7.52 6.63 -6.68
C SER A 64 -6.81 6.89 -5.35
N TYR A 65 -6.73 5.83 -4.55
CA TYR A 65 -6.05 5.81 -3.26
C TYR A 65 -5.00 4.70 -3.26
N MET A 66 -3.85 4.97 -2.66
CA MET A 66 -2.76 4.02 -2.44
C MET A 66 -2.43 4.03 -0.96
N VAL A 67 -2.48 2.88 -0.29
CA VAL A 67 -2.25 2.76 1.18
C VAL A 67 -1.71 1.38 1.54
N CYS A 68 -1.15 1.24 2.75
CA CYS A 68 -1.02 -0.05 3.43
C CYS A 68 -2.38 -0.41 4.02
N GLN A 69 -2.94 -1.54 3.61
CA GLN A 69 -4.30 -1.96 3.97
C GLN A 69 -4.27 -3.25 4.75
N LYS A 70 -4.87 -3.23 5.95
CA LYS A 70 -5.10 -4.44 6.73
C LYS A 70 -6.15 -5.33 6.07
N PHE A 71 -5.91 -6.64 6.07
CA PHE A 71 -6.80 -7.64 5.47
C PHE A 71 -7.15 -7.33 4.01
N CYS A 72 -6.14 -6.93 3.22
CA CYS A 72 -6.34 -6.57 1.81
C CYS A 72 -6.86 -7.76 1.00
N ARG A 73 -7.93 -7.54 0.23
CA ARG A 73 -8.47 -8.51 -0.72
C ARG A 73 -8.87 -7.80 -2.02
N ASP A 74 -8.63 -8.46 -3.15
CA ASP A 74 -9.14 -8.03 -4.44
C ASP A 74 -10.67 -8.10 -4.44
N MET A 75 -11.31 -6.97 -4.68
CA MET A 75 -12.78 -6.88 -4.73
C MET A 75 -13.22 -5.76 -5.65
N THR A 76 -14.36 -5.97 -6.30
CA THR A 76 -15.05 -4.94 -7.08
C THR A 76 -16.48 -4.86 -6.59
N PHE A 77 -16.96 -3.65 -6.31
CA PHE A 77 -18.34 -3.44 -5.89
C PHE A 77 -18.87 -2.08 -6.37
N ASP A 78 -20.18 -2.01 -6.53
CA ASP A 78 -20.88 -0.80 -6.97
C ASP A 78 -21.65 -0.17 -5.80
N LEU A 79 -21.50 1.14 -5.63
CA LEU A 79 -22.20 1.91 -4.61
C LEU A 79 -22.52 3.30 -5.14
N ARG A 80 -23.80 3.70 -5.09
CA ARG A 80 -24.28 5.06 -5.47
C ARG A 80 -23.78 5.50 -6.87
N ASN A 81 -23.95 4.67 -7.89
CA ASN A 81 -23.50 4.90 -9.28
C ASN A 81 -21.98 5.07 -9.45
N ARG A 82 -21.20 4.50 -8.53
CA ARG A 82 -19.73 4.43 -8.60
C ARG A 82 -19.26 3.00 -8.46
N THR A 83 -18.25 2.65 -9.23
CA THR A 83 -17.59 1.33 -9.17
C THR A 83 -16.28 1.48 -8.40
N TYR A 84 -16.12 0.68 -7.36
CA TYR A 84 -14.95 0.63 -6.51
C TYR A 84 -14.17 -0.63 -6.84
N VAL A 85 -12.91 -0.47 -7.23
CA VAL A 85 -12.02 -1.59 -7.57
C VAL A 85 -10.84 -1.56 -6.59
N HIS A 86 -10.77 -2.58 -5.75
CA HIS A 86 -9.67 -2.81 -4.82
C HIS A 86 -8.70 -3.80 -5.46
N THR A 87 -7.43 -3.43 -5.51
CA THR A 87 -6.34 -4.30 -5.96
C THR A 87 -5.28 -4.38 -4.88
N CYS A 88 -4.86 -5.59 -4.53
CA CYS A 88 -3.91 -5.90 -3.47
C CYS A 88 -2.65 -6.55 -4.05
N CYS A 89 -1.50 -6.27 -3.44
CA CYS A 89 -0.23 -6.86 -3.85
C CYS A 89 0.80 -6.88 -2.72
N ASN A 90 1.72 -7.85 -2.80
CA ASN A 90 2.65 -8.21 -1.71
C ASN A 90 4.12 -8.11 -2.12
N TYR A 91 4.49 -7.07 -2.87
CA TYR A 91 5.88 -6.75 -3.19
C TYR A 91 6.12 -5.24 -3.16
N ASN A 92 7.36 -4.82 -2.93
CA ASN A 92 7.67 -3.41 -2.70
C ASN A 92 7.18 -2.50 -3.84
N TYR A 93 6.50 -1.41 -3.48
CA TYR A 93 5.98 -0.37 -4.37
C TYR A 93 4.98 -0.85 -5.45
N CYS A 94 4.41 -2.03 -5.27
CA CYS A 94 3.55 -2.66 -6.28
C CYS A 94 2.28 -1.88 -6.62
N ASN A 95 1.75 -1.11 -5.66
CA ASN A 95 0.54 -0.32 -5.83
C ASN A 95 0.76 1.00 -6.60
N PHE A 96 1.98 1.25 -7.09
CA PHE A 96 2.32 2.40 -7.93
C PHE A 96 2.11 2.15 -9.44
N LYS A 97 1.59 0.99 -9.85
CA LYS A 97 1.30 0.72 -11.26
C LYS A 97 0.17 1.62 -11.79
N LEU A 98 0.53 2.45 -12.77
CA LEU A 98 -0.35 3.28 -13.62
C LEU A 98 -1.49 2.42 -14.21
#